data_AF-A0A8E4EJ18-F1
#
_entry.id   AF-A0A8E4EJ18-F1
#
_cell.length_a   1.000
_cell.length_b   1.000
_cell.length_c   1.000
_cell.angle_alpha   90.00
_cell.angle_beta   90.00
_cell.angle_gamma   90.00
#
_symmetry.space_group_name_H-M   'P 1'
#
loop_
_entity.id
_entity.type
_entity.pdbx_description
1 polymer ?
#
loop_
_entity_poly.entity_id
_entity_poly.type
_entity_poly.pdbx_seq_one_letter_code
_entity_poly.pdbx_strand_id
1 'polypeptide(L)'
;MRMDFPCRAGCAACCIAPSISSAIPGMPQGKPAGVPCVQLDGRGRCRLFGLPTRPAVCASLRPSEDMCGASRAQALATLTALEQATRP
;
A
#
# COMPACT_ATOMS: atom_id res chain seq x y z
N MET A 1 0.08 21.71 12.37
CA MET A 1 -0.63 21.59 11.08
C MET A 1 -0.32 20.20 10.55
N ARG A 2 -1.23 19.22 10.66
CA ARG A 2 -0.97 17.89 10.09
C ARG A 2 -1.06 18.04 8.56
N MET A 3 0.11 18.05 7.93
CA MET A 3 0.23 17.85 6.49
C MET A 3 -0.03 16.37 6.21
N ASP A 4 -1.28 15.94 6.37
CA ASP A 4 -1.70 14.60 5.97
C ASP A 4 -1.79 14.64 4.44
N PHE A 5 -0.70 14.29 3.74
CA PHE A 5 -0.71 14.13 2.28
C PHE A 5 -1.85 13.17 1.91
N PRO A 6 -2.86 13.57 1.12
CA PRO A 6 -4.03 12.72 0.91
C PRO A 6 -3.65 11.49 0.09
N CYS A 7 -4.17 10.32 0.48
CA CYS A 7 -4.02 9.12 -0.33
C CYS A 7 -4.68 9.33 -1.70
N ARG A 8 -3.93 9.06 -2.79
CA ARG A 8 -4.47 9.08 -4.15
C ARG A 8 -5.27 7.82 -4.43
N ALA A 9 -6.58 7.90 -4.27
CA ALA A 9 -7.49 6.81 -4.62
C ALA A 9 -7.28 6.34 -6.08
N GLY A 10 -7.25 5.04 -6.31
CA GLY A 10 -6.95 4.46 -7.63
C GLY A 10 -5.46 4.23 -7.92
N CYS A 11 -4.55 4.71 -7.06
CA CYS A 11 -3.12 4.52 -7.24
C CYS A 11 -2.69 3.05 -7.12
N ALA A 12 -3.33 2.27 -6.25
CA ALA A 12 -3.03 0.87 -5.93
C ALA A 12 -1.60 0.55 -5.42
N ALA A 13 -0.68 1.51 -5.37
CA ALA A 13 0.75 1.22 -5.19
C ALA A 13 1.06 0.54 -3.85
N CYS A 14 0.52 1.05 -2.73
CA CYS A 14 0.69 0.42 -1.42
C CYS A 14 0.03 -0.96 -1.28
N CYS A 15 -0.95 -1.29 -2.12
CA CYS A 15 -1.59 -2.60 -2.16
C CYS A 15 -0.85 -3.61 -3.04
N ILE A 16 0.10 -3.15 -3.88
CA ILE A 16 0.83 -3.98 -4.85
C ILE A 16 2.29 -4.11 -4.44
N ALA A 17 3.00 -2.99 -4.30
CA ALA A 17 4.46 -2.96 -4.21
C ALA A 17 5.04 -3.62 -2.94
N PRO A 18 4.72 -3.18 -1.71
CA PRO A 18 5.42 -3.66 -0.51
C PRO A 18 5.05 -5.10 -0.17
N SER A 19 5.97 -5.85 0.44
CA SER A 19 5.60 -7.10 1.11
C SER A 19 4.92 -6.81 2.46
N ILE A 20 4.07 -7.75 2.90
CA ILE A 20 3.41 -7.70 4.20
C ILE A 20 3.56 -9.09 4.79
N SER A 21 4.36 -9.24 5.85
CA SER A 21 4.57 -10.55 6.51
C SER A 21 3.44 -10.93 7.47
N SER A 22 2.64 -9.96 7.93
CA SER A 22 1.51 -10.18 8.83
C SER A 22 0.24 -10.56 8.06
N ALA A 23 -0.63 -11.33 8.72
CA ALA A 23 -1.90 -11.74 8.14
C ALA A 23 -2.80 -10.54 7.81
N ILE A 24 -3.47 -10.60 6.65
CA ILE A 24 -4.49 -9.65 6.24
C ILE A 24 -5.78 -10.39 5.85
N PRO A 25 -6.96 -9.76 5.90
CA PRO A 25 -8.22 -10.39 5.49
C PRO A 25 -8.13 -10.98 4.07
N GLY A 26 -8.28 -12.30 3.97
CA GLY A 26 -8.17 -13.07 2.72
C GLY A 26 -6.75 -13.44 2.29
N MET A 27 -5.71 -13.07 3.03
CA MET A 27 -4.33 -13.54 2.83
C MET A 27 -3.66 -13.86 4.19
N PRO A 28 -3.86 -15.08 4.74
CA PRO A 28 -3.40 -15.42 6.10
C PRO A 28 -1.88 -15.50 6.23
N GLN A 29 -1.15 -15.78 5.15
CA GLN A 29 0.31 -15.79 5.11
C GLN A 29 0.92 -14.42 4.76
N GLY A 30 0.10 -13.37 4.76
CA GLY A 30 0.51 -12.04 4.32
C GLY A 30 0.47 -11.87 2.80
N LYS A 31 1.19 -10.85 2.31
CA LYS A 31 1.20 -10.44 0.91
C LYS A 31 2.63 -10.36 0.37
N PRO A 32 2.98 -11.10 -0.69
CA PRO A 32 4.28 -10.92 -1.33
C PRO A 32 4.41 -9.52 -1.97
N ALA A 33 5.64 -9.04 -2.10
CA ALA A 33 5.95 -7.82 -2.85
C ALA A 33 5.55 -7.97 -4.33
N GLY A 34 5.05 -6.91 -4.93
CA GLY A 34 4.58 -6.90 -6.32
C GLY A 34 3.26 -7.65 -6.60
N VAL A 35 2.75 -8.43 -5.64
CA VAL A 35 1.47 -9.13 -5.77
C VAL A 35 0.31 -8.22 -5.35
N PRO A 36 -0.74 -8.05 -6.18
CA PRO A 36 -1.93 -7.31 -5.78
C PRO A 36 -2.64 -7.94 -4.58
N CYS A 37 -2.94 -7.11 -3.58
CA CYS A 37 -3.75 -7.51 -2.42
C CYS A 37 -5.17 -7.94 -2.85
N VAL A 38 -5.73 -8.97 -2.21
CA VAL A 38 -7.12 -9.44 -2.43
C VAL A 38 -8.19 -8.37 -2.18
N GLN A 39 -7.85 -7.33 -1.41
CA GLN A 39 -8.72 -6.20 -1.11
C GLN A 39 -8.67 -5.08 -2.16
N LEU A 40 -7.85 -5.22 -3.20
CA LEU A 40 -7.78 -4.25 -4.30
C LEU A 40 -8.95 -4.47 -5.26
N ASP A 41 -9.75 -3.43 -5.50
CA ASP A 41 -10.82 -3.48 -6.51
C ASP A 41 -10.30 -3.23 -7.93
N GLY A 42 -11.14 -3.46 -8.94
CA GLY A 42 -10.81 -3.22 -10.35
C GLY A 42 -10.57 -1.75 -10.71
N ARG A 43 -10.79 -0.82 -9.77
CA ARG A 43 -10.53 0.62 -9.92
C ARG A 43 -9.26 1.05 -9.19
N GLY A 44 -8.48 0.11 -8.64
CA GLY A 44 -7.23 0.41 -7.93
C GLY A 44 -7.43 1.00 -6.54
N ARG A 45 -8.58 0.76 -5.91
CA ARG A 45 -8.90 1.22 -4.55
C ARG A 45 -8.89 0.05 -3.58
N CYS A 46 -8.42 0.29 -2.36
CA CYS A 46 -8.48 -0.70 -1.30
C CYS A 46 -9.89 -0.70 -0.68
N ARG A 47 -10.57 -1.85 -0.69
CA ARG A 47 -11.91 -2.04 -0.11
C ARG A 47 -11.98 -1.77 1.39
N LEU A 48 -10.84 -1.87 2.08
CA LEU A 48 -10.74 -1.66 3.52
C LEU A 48 -10.28 -0.23 3.89
N PHE A 49 -10.03 0.65 2.91
CA PHE A 49 -9.51 1.98 3.22
C PHE A 49 -10.48 2.78 4.10
N GLY A 50 -10.00 3.23 5.27
CA GLY A 50 -10.80 3.98 6.24
C GLY A 50 -11.71 3.12 7.14
N LEU A 51 -11.75 1.80 6.93
CA LEU A 51 -12.56 0.90 7.76
C LEU A 51 -11.79 0.43 9.00
N PRO A 52 -12.47 0.15 10.12
CA PRO A 52 -11.85 -0.41 11.32
C PRO A 52 -11.26 -1.81 11.08
N THR A 53 -11.73 -2.52 10.06
CA THR A 53 -11.21 -3.83 9.64
C THR A 53 -9.92 -3.74 8.82
N ARG A 54 -9.42 -2.53 8.52
CA ARG A 54 -8.13 -2.33 7.85
C ARG A 54 -7.00 -2.84 8.75
N PRO A 55 -6.14 -3.76 8.27
CA PRO A 55 -5.02 -4.25 9.07
C PRO A 55 -4.13 -3.11 9.60
N ALA A 56 -3.63 -3.26 10.83
CA ALA A 56 -2.80 -2.25 11.48
C ALA A 56 -1.57 -1.87 10.64
N VAL A 57 -0.92 -2.85 9.99
CA VAL A 57 0.20 -2.62 9.07
C VAL A 57 -0.17 -1.74 7.87
N CYS A 58 -1.39 -1.90 7.35
CA CYS A 58 -1.89 -1.09 6.25
C CYS A 58 -2.28 0.32 6.74
N ALA A 59 -2.74 0.45 7.99
CA ALA A 59 -3.15 1.71 8.59
C ALA A 59 -1.96 2.55 9.10
N SER A 60 -0.87 1.91 9.51
CA SER A 60 0.38 2.57 9.89
C SER A 60 1.12 3.15 8.68
N LEU A 61 0.94 2.57 7.49
CA LEU A 61 1.47 3.08 6.25
C LEU A 61 0.73 4.36 5.82
N ARG A 62 1.25 5.51 6.29
CA ARG A 62 0.71 6.83 5.96
C ARG A 62 1.17 7.30 4.59
N PRO A 63 0.28 7.86 3.78
CA PRO A 63 0.67 8.51 2.53
C PRO A 63 1.60 9.71 2.81
N SER A 64 2.66 9.82 2.01
CA SER A 64 3.59 10.94 1.97
C SER A 64 3.96 11.27 0.53
N GLU A 65 4.48 12.47 0.30
CA GLU A 65 4.90 12.92 -1.04
C GLU A 65 6.01 12.02 -1.60
N ASP A 66 7.02 11.69 -0.79
CA ASP A 66 8.13 10.82 -1.18
C ASP A 66 7.65 9.44 -1.66
N MET A 67 6.67 8.86 -0.96
CA MET A 67 6.13 7.53 -1.30
C MET A 67 5.15 7.56 -2.47
N CYS A 68 4.31 8.59 -2.55
CA CYS A 68 3.19 8.62 -3.48
C CYS A 68 3.53 9.27 -4.81
N GLY A 69 4.48 10.21 -4.82
CA GLY A 69 4.89 11.00 -5.98
C GLY A 69 3.73 11.65 -6.75
N ALA A 70 4.01 12.08 -7.96
CA ALA A 70 3.05 12.71 -8.87
C ALA A 70 2.21 11.70 -9.67
N SER A 71 2.64 10.43 -9.77
CA SER A 71 1.96 9.42 -10.61
C SER A 71 1.95 8.02 -9.99
N ARG A 72 1.01 7.18 -10.46
CA ARG A 72 0.97 5.75 -10.08
C ARG A 72 2.28 5.04 -10.39
N ALA A 73 2.86 5.32 -11.55
CA ALA A 73 4.12 4.72 -11.98
C ALA A 73 5.25 5.09 -11.00
N GLN A 74 5.32 6.36 -10.61
CA GLN A 74 6.31 6.83 -9.63
C GLN A 74 6.08 6.19 -8.26
N ALA A 75 4.84 6.14 -7.77
CA ALA A 75 4.53 5.49 -6.49
C ALA A 75 4.95 4.01 -6.46
N LEU A 76 4.67 3.28 -7.54
CA LEU A 76 5.07 1.88 -7.68
C LEU A 76 6.58 1.75 -7.72
N ALA A 77 7.27 2.58 -8.50
CA ALA A 77 8.73 2.57 -8.61
C ALA A 77 9.38 2.87 -7.25
N THR A 78 8.94 3.92 -6.55
CA THR A 78 9.48 4.29 -5.24
C THR A 78 9.26 3.19 -4.21
N LEU A 79 8.02 2.70 -4.05
CA LEU A 79 7.73 1.65 -3.07
C LEU A 79 8.43 0.33 -3.39
N THR A 80 8.60 0.00 -4.67
CA THR A 80 9.38 -1.17 -5.06
C THR A 80 10.85 -1.00 -4.73
N ALA A 81 11.43 0.19 -5.00
CA ALA A 81 12.81 0.47 -4.66
C ALA A 81 13.06 0.41 -3.15
N LEU A 82 12.14 0.99 -2.35
CA LEU A 82 12.18 0.89 -0.89
C LEU A 82 12.14 -0.56 -0.42
N GLU A 83 11.20 -1.35 -0.95
CA GLU A 83 11.10 -2.78 -0.64
C GLU A 83 12.40 -3.52 -0.94
N GLN A 84 13.06 -3.25 -2.08
CA GLN A 84 14.36 -3.86 -2.40
C GLN A 84 15.45 -3.43 -1.43
N ALA A 85 15.50 -2.14 -1.09
CA ALA A 85 16.52 -1.56 -0.24
C ALA A 85 16.42 -2.03 1.23
N THR A 86 15.23 -2.43 1.67
CA THR A 86 14.97 -2.90 3.03
C THR A 86 14.76 -4.41 3.12
N ARG A 87 15.15 -5.18 2.08
CA ARG A 87 15.12 -6.64 2.16
C ARG A 87 16.06 -7.10 3.28
N PRO A 88 15.59 -7.92 4.23
CA PRO A 88 16.45 -8.53 5.24
C PRO A 88 17.46 -9.49 4.61
#